data_AF-A0A496AAP0-F1
#
_entry.id   AF-A0A496AAP0-F1
#
_cell.length_a   1.000
_cell.length_b   1.000
_cell.length_c   1.000
_cell.angle_alpha   90.00
_cell.angle_beta   90.00
_cell.angle_gamma   90.00
#
_symmetry.space_group_name_H-M   'P 1'
#
loop_
_entity.id
_entity.type
_entity.pdbx_description
1 polymer ?
#
loop_
_entity_poly.entity_id
_entity_poly.type
_entity_poly.pdbx_seq_one_letter_code
_entity_poly.pdbx_strand_id
1 'polypeptide(L)'
;MNYSQVLNELETLVNETFGLWEHNRVGFQWRHYTWNHTMRVRATSMELGRREGGDVKLLEVAGTLHDITKRYDGDFKTDDEGKRVFTPDGFWLNEPLTPAGQNIVTELYNKHNLHGKVHHESGAVITENVLAMYDFEPDFVEAATAVVFAHLKPTNLTEENFKLLYNRVENQILYDADTMDPNVGYTGFFRNIHIHAYFALQRGNFDLEDYVRNLPRWIDSKQEFVDKLLTESSRELAQGRQDRNQQLFLQMVDELDDMEINRKYGLLGIIEYFVSENEDPHFLNQLDHLTNKWLPQRKQWLAEEEKDASARDRAQAAIDRVDDFLTLMTRESRGEI
;
A
#
# COMPACT_ATOMS: atom_id res chain seq x y z
N MET A 1 13.39 2.02 28.50
CA MET A 1 12.91 1.16 27.40
C MET A 1 14.01 0.88 26.36
N ASN A 2 14.16 -0.37 25.91
CA ASN A 2 14.96 -0.70 24.73
C ASN A 2 14.10 -0.50 23.47
N TYR A 3 14.23 0.65 22.81
CA TYR A 3 13.33 1.04 21.72
C TYR A 3 13.33 0.04 20.55
N SER A 4 14.50 -0.42 20.10
CA SER A 4 14.59 -1.35 18.97
C SER A 4 13.93 -2.70 19.27
N GLN A 5 14.03 -3.17 20.51
CA GLN A 5 13.34 -4.39 20.94
C GLN A 5 11.82 -4.18 20.93
N VAL A 6 11.34 -3.09 21.54
CA VAL A 6 9.90 -2.79 21.61
C VAL A 6 9.30 -2.62 20.21
N LEU A 7 10.00 -1.93 19.31
CA LEU A 7 9.56 -1.77 17.93
C LEU A 7 9.42 -3.12 17.20
N ASN A 8 10.38 -4.03 17.38
CA ASN A 8 10.29 -5.39 16.83
C ASN A 8 9.13 -6.20 17.44
N GLU A 9 8.85 -6.03 18.73
CA GLU A 9 7.69 -6.64 19.40
C GLU A 9 6.36 -6.09 18.83
N LEU A 10 6.28 -4.78 18.55
CA LEU A 10 5.12 -4.16 17.89
C LEU A 10 4.94 -4.66 16.45
N GLU A 11 6.01 -4.75 15.66
CA GLU A 11 5.97 -5.31 14.30
C GLU A 11 5.48 -6.76 14.30
N THR A 12 6.00 -7.57 15.23
CA THR A 12 5.57 -8.96 15.42
C THR A 12 4.09 -9.02 15.75
N LEU A 13 3.63 -8.20 16.71
CA LEU A 13 2.23 -8.14 17.11
C LEU A 13 1.31 -7.78 15.94
N VAL A 14 1.66 -6.77 15.14
CA VAL A 14 0.86 -6.33 13.99
C VAL A 14 0.78 -7.43 12.93
N ASN A 15 1.92 -8.04 12.57
CA ASN A 15 1.96 -9.11 11.59
C ASN A 15 1.17 -10.36 12.05
N GLU A 16 1.32 -10.74 13.32
CA GLU A 16 0.51 -11.81 13.93
C GLU A 16 -0.99 -11.48 13.88
N THR A 17 -1.35 -10.24 14.24
CA THR A 17 -2.75 -9.77 14.22
C THR A 17 -3.34 -9.91 12.83
N PHE A 18 -2.62 -9.52 11.78
CA PHE A 18 -3.12 -9.65 10.41
C PHE A 18 -3.32 -11.10 9.96
N GLY A 19 -2.60 -12.04 10.58
CA GLY A 19 -2.73 -13.48 10.37
C GLY A 19 -3.94 -14.13 11.04
N LEU A 20 -4.69 -13.44 11.92
CA LEU A 20 -5.76 -14.06 12.71
C LEU A 20 -7.06 -14.35 11.95
N TRP A 21 -7.19 -13.94 10.69
CA TRP A 21 -8.39 -14.17 9.88
C TRP A 21 -8.19 -15.29 8.87
N GLU A 22 -9.17 -16.20 8.78
CA GLU A 22 -9.19 -17.28 7.77
C GLU A 22 -9.26 -16.71 6.35
N HIS A 23 -10.06 -15.67 6.15
CA HIS A 23 -10.21 -15.00 4.87
C HIS A 23 -8.87 -14.47 4.38
N ASN A 24 -8.40 -14.96 3.24
CA ASN A 24 -7.22 -14.37 2.62
C ASN A 24 -7.54 -12.96 2.09
N ARG A 25 -8.56 -12.85 1.23
CA ARG A 25 -8.92 -11.64 0.51
C ARG A 25 -10.37 -11.20 0.78
N VAL A 26 -10.57 -9.91 1.02
CA VAL A 26 -11.87 -9.26 1.15
C VAL A 26 -11.83 -7.93 0.39
N GLY A 27 -12.77 -7.73 -0.53
CA GLY A 27 -12.75 -6.62 -1.48
C GLY A 27 -11.39 -6.42 -2.17
N PHE A 28 -10.73 -5.31 -1.85
CA PHE A 28 -9.45 -4.88 -2.45
C PHE A 28 -8.23 -5.13 -1.56
N GLN A 29 -8.37 -5.96 -0.54
CA GLN A 29 -7.34 -6.24 0.45
C GLN A 29 -7.13 -7.73 0.60
N TRP A 30 -5.88 -8.14 0.75
CA TRP A 30 -5.50 -9.53 1.04
C TRP A 30 -4.50 -9.59 2.20
N ARG A 31 -4.20 -10.78 2.69
CA ARG A 31 -3.46 -10.96 3.94
C ARG A 31 -2.10 -10.25 3.92
N HIS A 32 -1.23 -10.61 2.97
CA HIS A 32 0.11 -10.02 2.91
C HIS A 32 0.12 -8.55 2.47
N TYR A 33 -0.91 -8.09 1.77
CA TYR A 33 -1.04 -6.67 1.42
C TYR A 33 -1.02 -5.79 2.65
N THR A 34 -1.80 -6.13 3.67
CA THR A 34 -1.97 -5.29 4.87
C THR A 34 -0.61 -5.04 5.53
N TRP A 35 0.16 -6.10 5.76
CA TRP A 35 1.51 -5.97 6.34
C TRP A 35 2.48 -5.20 5.43
N ASN A 36 2.52 -5.54 4.13
CA ASN A 36 3.44 -4.87 3.22
C ASN A 36 3.10 -3.38 3.04
N HIS A 37 1.82 -3.04 3.05
CA HIS A 37 1.31 -1.67 3.06
C HIS A 37 1.76 -0.93 4.32
N THR A 38 1.54 -1.51 5.52
CA THR A 38 2.00 -0.93 6.79
C THR A 38 3.48 -0.56 6.76
N MET A 39 4.33 -1.45 6.26
CA MET A 39 5.77 -1.20 6.19
C MET A 39 6.15 -0.08 5.22
N ARG A 40 5.49 0.01 4.06
CA ARG A 40 5.75 1.07 3.07
C ARG A 40 5.22 2.43 3.51
N VAL A 41 4.04 2.46 4.14
CA VAL A 41 3.47 3.67 4.75
C VAL A 41 4.41 4.18 5.84
N ARG A 42 4.82 3.32 6.78
CA ARG A 42 5.80 3.68 7.81
C ARG A 42 7.08 4.26 7.23
N ALA A 43 7.69 3.58 6.25
CA ALA A 43 8.94 4.04 5.65
C ALA A 43 8.78 5.42 4.99
N THR A 44 7.68 5.62 4.27
CA THR A 44 7.32 6.89 3.65
C THR A 44 7.06 7.98 4.70
N SER A 45 6.32 7.68 5.76
CA SER A 45 6.06 8.62 6.86
C SER A 45 7.35 9.05 7.53
N MET A 46 8.31 8.14 7.77
CA MET A 46 9.60 8.49 8.34
C MET A 46 10.41 9.42 7.42
N GLU A 47 10.36 9.21 6.11
CA GLU A 47 11.05 10.08 5.15
C GLU A 47 10.41 11.48 5.09
N LEU A 48 9.08 11.56 4.99
CA LEU A 48 8.35 12.82 5.03
C LEU A 48 8.57 13.55 6.37
N GLY A 49 8.62 12.82 7.49
CA GLY A 49 8.97 13.36 8.80
C GLY A 49 10.32 14.06 8.81
N ARG A 50 11.34 13.50 8.15
CA ARG A 50 12.66 14.15 8.01
C ARG A 50 12.60 15.43 7.19
N ARG A 51 11.75 15.47 6.15
CA ARG A 51 11.61 16.63 5.24
C ARG A 51 10.82 17.78 5.87
N GLU A 52 9.75 17.45 6.59
CA GLU A 52 8.81 18.41 7.20
C GLU A 52 9.18 18.79 8.64
N GLY A 53 10.23 18.17 9.21
CA GLY A 53 10.65 18.40 10.58
C GLY A 53 9.71 17.79 11.64
N GLY A 54 9.00 16.72 11.28
CA GLY A 54 8.17 15.95 12.21
C GLY A 54 8.97 14.98 13.08
N ASP A 55 8.34 14.48 14.14
CA ASP A 55 8.91 13.44 15.00
C ASP A 55 8.94 12.09 14.26
N VAL A 56 10.11 11.74 13.73
CA VAL A 56 10.35 10.50 12.99
C VAL A 56 10.08 9.26 13.85
N LYS A 57 10.37 9.30 15.15
CA LYS A 57 10.15 8.15 16.04
C LYS A 57 8.67 7.95 16.30
N LEU A 58 7.92 9.05 16.46
CA LEU A 58 6.47 9.02 16.56
C LEU A 58 5.83 8.44 15.30
N LEU A 59 6.25 8.91 14.12
CA LEU A 59 5.78 8.43 12.82
C LEU A 59 6.16 6.97 12.57
N GLU A 60 7.31 6.51 13.06
CA GLU A 60 7.72 5.12 12.99
C GLU A 60 6.74 4.20 13.75
N VAL A 61 6.42 4.57 15.00
CA VAL A 61 5.50 3.80 15.85
C VAL A 61 4.07 3.89 15.33
N ALA A 62 3.56 5.10 15.05
CA ALA A 62 2.21 5.31 14.55
C ALA A 62 2.01 4.65 13.18
N GLY A 63 3.00 4.74 12.29
CA GLY A 63 3.00 4.06 11.00
C GLY A 63 2.95 2.54 11.11
N THR A 64 3.58 1.94 12.11
CA THR A 64 3.43 0.49 12.37
C THR A 64 2.03 0.11 12.87
N LEU A 65 1.37 0.98 13.63
CA LEU A 65 0.11 0.64 14.32
C LEU A 65 -1.17 1.13 13.61
N HIS A 66 -1.06 2.03 12.63
CA HIS A 66 -2.23 2.75 12.08
C HIS A 66 -3.36 1.84 11.62
N ASP A 67 -3.01 0.73 10.99
CA ASP A 67 -3.93 -0.23 10.40
C ASP A 67 -4.09 -1.50 11.25
N ILE A 68 -3.67 -1.51 12.53
CA ILE A 68 -3.66 -2.74 13.37
C ILE A 68 -5.05 -3.40 13.50
N THR A 69 -6.12 -2.63 13.37
CA THR A 69 -7.51 -3.14 13.37
C THR A 69 -8.11 -3.24 11.97
N LYS A 70 -7.34 -3.05 10.90
CA LYS A 70 -7.85 -3.01 9.53
C LYS A 70 -8.56 -4.29 9.10
N ARG A 71 -8.08 -5.43 9.57
CA ARG A 71 -8.63 -6.76 9.23
C ARG A 71 -10.01 -7.04 9.82
N TYR A 72 -10.52 -6.17 10.70
CA TYR A 72 -11.92 -6.19 11.10
C TYR A 72 -12.84 -5.62 10.02
N ASP A 73 -12.33 -4.85 9.05
CA ASP A 73 -13.11 -4.33 7.92
C ASP A 73 -13.40 -5.45 6.92
N GLY A 74 -14.68 -5.80 6.75
CA GLY A 74 -15.16 -6.69 5.70
C GLY A 74 -15.57 -5.93 4.44
N ASP A 75 -16.52 -6.49 3.69
CA ASP A 75 -17.07 -5.82 2.51
C ASP A 75 -17.79 -4.52 2.87
N PHE A 76 -17.80 -3.55 1.96
CA PHE A 76 -18.51 -2.28 2.20
C PHE A 76 -20.02 -2.52 2.32
N LYS A 77 -20.65 -1.84 3.28
CA LYS A 77 -22.10 -1.87 3.42
C LYS A 77 -22.76 -1.06 2.31
N THR A 78 -23.81 -1.63 1.74
CA THR A 78 -24.69 -0.94 0.78
C THR A 78 -26.12 -0.89 1.30
N ASP A 79 -26.84 0.18 0.97
CA ASP A 79 -28.28 0.26 1.19
C ASP A 79 -29.06 -0.56 0.16
N ASP A 80 -30.40 -0.52 0.26
CA ASP A 80 -31.31 -1.27 -0.62
C ASP A 80 -31.23 -0.83 -2.10
N GLU A 81 -30.65 0.33 -2.38
CA GLU A 81 -30.41 0.85 -3.72
C GLU A 81 -29.00 0.51 -4.26
N GLY A 82 -28.20 -0.20 -3.47
CA GLY A 82 -26.82 -0.56 -3.79
C GLY A 82 -25.81 0.58 -3.59
N LYS A 83 -26.21 1.67 -2.94
CA LYS A 83 -25.32 2.80 -2.65
C LYS A 83 -24.58 2.55 -1.33
N ARG A 84 -23.33 3.01 -1.24
CA ARG A 84 -22.50 2.87 -0.05
C ARG A 84 -23.12 3.57 1.16
N VAL A 85 -23.05 2.91 2.31
CA VAL A 85 -23.47 3.46 3.60
C VAL A 85 -22.30 4.17 4.28
N PHE A 86 -22.58 5.30 4.91
CA PHE A 86 -21.59 6.16 5.55
C PHE A 86 -21.92 6.39 7.04
N THR A 87 -20.89 6.65 7.85
CA THR A 87 -21.07 7.28 9.17
C THR A 87 -21.56 8.73 9.01
N PRO A 88 -22.10 9.36 10.06
CA PRO A 88 -22.46 10.79 10.02
C PRO A 88 -21.29 11.68 9.58
N ASP A 89 -20.06 11.31 9.96
CA ASP A 89 -18.83 12.03 9.63
C ASP A 89 -18.34 11.76 8.20
N GLY A 90 -18.93 10.79 7.48
CA GLY A 90 -18.62 10.51 6.08
C GLY A 90 -17.57 9.43 5.86
N PHE A 91 -17.35 8.53 6.82
CA PHE A 91 -16.54 7.32 6.63
C PHE A 91 -17.39 6.18 6.06
N TRP A 92 -16.79 5.32 5.23
CA TRP A 92 -17.47 4.12 4.76
C TRP A 92 -17.68 3.14 5.91
N LEU A 93 -18.87 2.55 5.97
CA LEU A 93 -19.12 1.43 6.86
C LEU A 93 -18.86 0.10 6.15
N ASN A 94 -18.26 -0.82 6.88
CA ASN A 94 -17.94 -2.16 6.43
C ASN A 94 -18.73 -3.19 7.25
N GLU A 95 -19.03 -4.33 6.65
CA GLU A 95 -19.46 -5.52 7.40
C GLU A 95 -18.32 -5.95 8.31
N PRO A 96 -18.55 -6.14 9.61
CA PRO A 96 -17.47 -6.53 10.52
C PRO A 96 -17.05 -7.98 10.27
N LEU A 97 -15.74 -8.22 10.23
CA LEU A 97 -15.18 -9.57 10.25
C LEU A 97 -14.78 -9.98 11.67
N THR A 98 -14.89 -11.26 11.96
CA THR A 98 -14.45 -11.85 13.23
C THR A 98 -13.14 -12.61 13.01
N PRO A 99 -12.11 -12.39 13.85
CA PRO A 99 -10.88 -13.18 13.79
C PRO A 99 -11.17 -14.64 14.18
N ALA A 100 -10.44 -15.57 13.56
CA ALA A 100 -10.46 -16.99 13.92
C ALA A 100 -9.45 -17.33 15.03
N GLY A 101 -8.41 -16.50 15.19
CA GLY A 101 -7.46 -16.56 16.28
C GLY A 101 -7.66 -15.47 17.34
N GLN A 102 -6.81 -15.48 18.35
CA GLN A 102 -6.81 -14.49 19.43
C GLN A 102 -5.39 -14.07 19.76
N ASN A 103 -5.23 -12.80 20.10
CA ASN A 103 -4.06 -12.20 20.74
C ASN A 103 -4.49 -10.97 21.55
N ILE A 104 -3.52 -10.24 22.11
CA ILE A 104 -3.80 -9.04 22.92
C ILE A 104 -4.62 -7.97 22.19
N VAL A 105 -4.47 -7.81 20.87
CA VAL A 105 -5.28 -6.85 20.10
C VAL A 105 -6.74 -7.27 20.10
N THR A 106 -7.03 -8.55 19.85
CA THR A 106 -8.41 -9.06 19.88
C THR A 106 -9.05 -8.97 21.27
N GLU A 107 -8.27 -9.18 22.32
CA GLU A 107 -8.72 -9.03 23.71
C GLU A 107 -9.07 -7.57 24.03
N LEU A 108 -8.18 -6.64 23.69
CA LEU A 108 -8.41 -5.21 23.87
C LEU A 108 -9.60 -4.71 23.03
N TYR A 109 -9.75 -5.21 21.81
CA TYR A 109 -10.85 -4.85 20.92
C TYR A 109 -12.21 -5.19 21.54
N ASN A 110 -12.32 -6.40 22.11
CA ASN A 110 -13.52 -6.83 22.81
C ASN A 110 -13.72 -6.07 24.13
N LYS A 111 -12.66 -5.93 24.94
CA LYS A 111 -12.70 -5.24 26.24
C LYS A 111 -13.20 -3.80 26.12
N HIS A 112 -12.83 -3.11 25.05
CA HIS A 112 -13.22 -1.72 24.78
C HIS A 112 -14.47 -1.57 23.90
N ASN A 113 -15.17 -2.69 23.60
CA ASN A 113 -16.39 -2.71 22.78
C ASN A 113 -16.23 -2.02 21.42
N LEU A 114 -15.13 -2.30 20.71
CA LEU A 114 -14.78 -1.61 19.46
C LEU A 114 -15.53 -2.13 18.22
N HIS A 115 -16.46 -3.07 18.38
CA HIS A 115 -17.23 -3.63 17.26
C HIS A 115 -17.99 -2.55 16.48
N GLY A 116 -17.85 -2.58 15.15
CA GLY A 116 -18.52 -1.64 14.25
C GLY A 116 -17.87 -0.25 14.16
N LYS A 117 -16.74 -0.04 14.85
CA LYS A 117 -15.92 1.17 14.71
C LYS A 117 -15.06 1.11 13.47
N VAL A 118 -14.86 2.26 12.82
CA VAL A 118 -13.90 2.38 11.71
C VAL A 118 -12.49 2.09 12.26
N HIS A 119 -11.61 1.50 11.45
CA HIS A 119 -10.27 1.09 11.89
C HIS A 119 -9.40 2.23 12.42
N HIS A 120 -9.52 3.49 11.95
CA HIS A 120 -8.80 4.61 12.58
C HIS A 120 -9.22 4.84 14.04
N GLU A 121 -10.52 4.66 14.34
CA GLU A 121 -11.11 4.87 15.65
C GLU A 121 -10.71 3.75 16.60
N SER A 122 -10.91 2.50 16.15
CA SER A 122 -10.54 1.33 16.95
C SER A 122 -9.03 1.18 17.07
N GLY A 123 -8.28 1.44 16.00
CA GLY A 123 -6.82 1.40 15.96
C GLY A 123 -6.17 2.40 16.90
N ALA A 124 -6.75 3.60 17.07
CA ALA A 124 -6.28 4.58 18.04
C ALA A 124 -6.42 4.05 19.48
N VAL A 125 -7.58 3.47 19.84
CA VAL A 125 -7.79 2.88 21.18
C VAL A 125 -6.83 1.71 21.41
N ILE A 126 -6.62 0.85 20.43
CA ILE A 126 -5.63 -0.24 20.52
C ILE A 126 -4.22 0.31 20.70
N THR A 127 -3.85 1.35 19.94
CA THR A 127 -2.53 2.01 20.02
C THR A 127 -2.27 2.54 21.42
N GLU A 128 -3.19 3.29 22.02
CA GLU A 128 -3.08 3.81 23.39
C GLU A 128 -2.80 2.67 24.38
N ASN A 129 -3.59 1.61 24.32
CA ASN A 129 -3.52 0.50 25.27
C ASN A 129 -2.26 -0.36 25.08
N VAL A 130 -1.86 -0.62 23.84
CA VAL A 130 -0.64 -1.39 23.54
C VAL A 130 0.59 -0.61 23.95
N LEU A 131 0.68 0.69 23.63
CA LEU A 131 1.85 1.49 23.98
C LEU A 131 1.97 1.70 25.49
N ALA A 132 0.85 1.79 26.22
CA ALA A 132 0.82 1.87 27.69
C ALA A 132 1.33 0.59 28.39
N MET A 133 1.46 -0.54 27.68
CA MET A 133 2.11 -1.75 28.22
C MET A 133 3.64 -1.65 28.23
N TYR A 134 4.20 -0.65 27.56
CA TYR A 134 5.64 -0.37 27.50
C TYR A 134 5.97 0.94 28.24
N ASP A 135 7.25 1.17 28.52
CA ASP A 135 7.73 2.39 29.18
C ASP A 135 7.80 3.61 28.21
N PHE A 136 6.77 3.85 27.40
CA PHE A 136 6.64 5.11 26.65
C PHE A 136 6.12 6.22 27.57
N GLU A 137 6.60 7.45 27.36
CA GLU A 137 6.07 8.61 28.08
C GLU A 137 4.60 8.87 27.72
N PRO A 138 3.74 9.29 28.66
CA PRO A 138 2.32 9.53 28.40
C PRO A 138 2.05 10.46 27.21
N ASP A 139 2.81 11.55 27.08
CA ASP A 139 2.68 12.52 25.98
C ASP A 139 2.98 11.87 24.61
N PHE A 140 3.90 10.90 24.56
CA PHE A 140 4.20 10.15 23.33
C PHE A 140 3.05 9.21 22.98
N VAL A 141 2.46 8.53 23.98
CA VAL A 141 1.30 7.64 23.78
C VAL A 141 0.10 8.44 23.26
N GLU A 142 -0.19 9.59 23.86
CA GLU A 142 -1.24 10.50 23.42
C GLU A 142 -1.00 10.96 21.97
N ALA A 143 0.23 11.37 21.66
CA ALA A 143 0.60 11.79 20.31
C ALA A 143 0.42 10.66 19.30
N ALA A 144 0.91 9.43 19.58
CA ALA A 144 0.80 8.31 18.66
C ALA A 144 -0.66 7.93 18.41
N THR A 145 -1.47 7.95 19.46
CA THR A 145 -2.91 7.71 19.41
C THR A 145 -3.60 8.75 18.52
N ALA A 146 -3.25 10.03 18.65
CA ALA A 146 -3.81 11.10 17.84
C ALA A 146 -3.41 10.99 16.36
N VAL A 147 -2.16 10.63 16.07
CA VAL A 147 -1.68 10.41 14.68
C VAL A 147 -2.43 9.23 14.05
N VAL A 148 -2.56 8.10 14.76
CA VAL A 148 -3.35 6.94 14.30
C VAL A 148 -4.82 7.31 14.14
N PHE A 149 -5.41 8.11 15.02
CA PHE A 149 -6.80 8.53 14.85
C PHE A 149 -7.01 9.36 13.57
N ALA A 150 -6.04 10.21 13.21
CA ALA A 150 -6.13 11.16 12.10
C ALA A 150 -5.76 10.59 10.72
N HIS A 151 -5.31 9.33 10.62
CA HIS A 151 -4.81 8.78 9.35
C HIS A 151 -5.89 8.59 8.29
N LEU A 152 -7.18 8.65 8.64
CA LEU A 152 -8.27 8.74 7.66
C LEU A 152 -8.95 10.10 7.70
N LYS A 153 -9.20 10.66 6.52
CA LYS A 153 -9.90 11.94 6.36
C LYS A 153 -11.39 11.72 6.04
N PRO A 154 -12.32 12.23 6.87
CA PRO A 154 -13.74 12.15 6.59
C PRO A 154 -14.13 13.02 5.39
N THR A 155 -15.15 12.61 4.63
CA THR A 155 -15.62 13.38 3.47
C THR A 155 -16.37 14.66 3.86
N ASN A 156 -16.94 14.72 5.07
CA ASN A 156 -17.78 15.83 5.54
C ASN A 156 -17.05 16.75 6.53
N LEU A 157 -15.72 16.78 6.47
CA LEU A 157 -14.89 17.50 7.42
C LEU A 157 -15.05 19.03 7.26
N THR A 158 -15.45 19.70 8.35
CA THR A 158 -15.52 21.17 8.41
C THR A 158 -14.11 21.76 8.49
N GLU A 159 -13.96 23.05 8.15
CA GLU A 159 -12.66 23.74 8.26
C GLU A 159 -12.14 23.75 9.72
N GLU A 160 -13.03 23.90 10.69
CA GLU A 160 -12.70 23.87 12.11
C GLU A 160 -12.19 22.48 12.54
N ASN A 161 -12.92 21.41 12.17
CA ASN A 161 -12.51 20.05 12.47
C ASN A 161 -11.22 19.67 11.75
N PHE A 162 -11.00 20.17 10.53
CA PHE A 162 -9.75 19.98 9.81
C PHE A 162 -8.58 20.61 10.56
N LYS A 163 -8.72 21.86 11.01
CA LYS A 163 -7.69 22.54 11.80
C LYS A 163 -7.43 21.81 13.12
N LEU A 164 -8.45 21.22 13.75
CA LEU A 164 -8.27 20.45 14.98
C LEU A 164 -7.54 19.14 14.72
N LEU A 165 -7.98 18.36 13.73
CA LEU A 165 -7.49 17.02 13.46
C LEU A 165 -6.09 17.01 12.83
N TYR A 166 -5.75 18.03 12.04
CA TYR A 166 -4.50 18.12 11.30
C TYR A 166 -3.62 19.29 11.76
N ASN A 167 -3.76 19.76 13.01
CA ASN A 167 -2.89 20.81 13.58
C ASN A 167 -1.43 20.36 13.76
N ARG A 168 -1.17 19.05 13.83
CA ARG A 168 0.16 18.45 13.91
C ARG A 168 0.61 17.97 12.55
N VAL A 169 1.90 18.16 12.27
CA VAL A 169 2.49 17.76 11.00
C VAL A 169 2.48 16.23 10.85
N GLU A 170 2.62 15.47 11.94
CA GLU A 170 2.61 14.02 11.91
C GLU A 170 1.26 13.43 11.51
N ASN A 171 0.16 14.07 11.93
CA ASN A 171 -1.19 13.69 11.52
C ASN A 171 -1.36 13.86 9.99
N GLN A 172 -0.80 14.94 9.44
CA GLN A 172 -0.82 15.20 8.00
C GLN A 172 0.05 14.19 7.24
N ILE A 173 1.26 13.95 7.73
CA ILE A 173 2.23 13.03 7.11
C ILE A 173 1.69 11.60 7.06
N LEU A 174 1.12 11.08 8.15
CA LEU A 174 0.63 9.71 8.15
C LEU A 174 -0.57 9.56 7.21
N TYR A 175 -1.52 10.51 7.24
CA TYR A 175 -2.64 10.55 6.29
C TYR A 175 -2.16 10.56 4.83
N ASP A 176 -1.19 11.42 4.51
CA ASP A 176 -0.67 11.54 3.16
C ASP A 176 0.03 10.26 2.71
N ALA A 177 0.90 9.69 3.56
CA ALA A 177 1.63 8.46 3.26
C ALA A 177 0.69 7.27 3.04
N ASP A 178 -0.32 7.12 3.91
CA ASP A 178 -1.37 6.09 3.81
C ASP A 178 -2.21 6.26 2.53
N THR A 179 -2.59 7.50 2.22
CA THR A 179 -3.36 7.81 1.00
C THR A 179 -2.53 7.56 -0.26
N MET A 180 -1.23 7.84 -0.23
CA MET A 180 -0.34 7.77 -1.38
C MET A 180 0.00 6.32 -1.78
N ASP A 181 0.37 5.46 -0.81
CA ASP A 181 0.86 4.10 -1.05
C ASP A 181 -0.05 3.23 -1.96
N PRO A 182 -1.39 3.19 -1.78
CA PRO A 182 -2.28 2.37 -2.60
C PRO A 182 -2.72 3.04 -3.91
N ASN A 183 -2.37 4.30 -4.14
CA ASN A 183 -2.97 5.12 -5.19
C ASN A 183 -2.00 5.61 -6.25
N VAL A 184 -0.76 5.94 -5.91
CA VAL A 184 0.21 6.51 -6.86
C VAL A 184 1.53 5.75 -6.82
N GLY A 185 2.30 5.87 -7.89
CA GLY A 185 3.58 5.18 -8.04
C GLY A 185 3.45 3.69 -8.29
N TYR A 186 4.60 3.03 -8.25
CA TYR A 186 4.78 1.60 -8.49
C TYR A 186 4.15 0.72 -7.40
N THR A 187 4.05 1.19 -6.17
CA THR A 187 3.29 0.50 -5.10
C THR A 187 1.79 0.51 -5.40
N GLY A 188 1.27 1.64 -5.87
CA GLY A 188 -0.11 1.77 -6.37
C GLY A 188 -0.35 0.89 -7.61
N PHE A 189 0.60 0.85 -8.54
CA PHE A 189 0.53 -0.01 -9.73
C PHE A 189 0.51 -1.51 -9.36
N PHE A 190 1.41 -1.95 -8.48
CA PHE A 190 1.42 -3.31 -7.95
C PHE A 190 0.05 -3.69 -7.36
N ARG A 191 -0.51 -2.80 -6.53
CA ARG A 191 -1.83 -3.03 -5.96
C ARG A 191 -2.92 -3.08 -7.04
N ASN A 192 -2.88 -2.16 -8.00
CA ASN A 192 -3.84 -2.09 -9.09
C ASN A 192 -3.88 -3.40 -9.88
N ILE A 193 -2.72 -3.92 -10.30
CA ILE A 193 -2.66 -5.12 -11.14
C ILE A 193 -3.24 -6.34 -10.42
N HIS A 194 -2.91 -6.52 -9.13
CA HIS A 194 -3.42 -7.63 -8.32
C HIS A 194 -4.91 -7.51 -8.01
N ILE A 195 -5.47 -6.30 -7.99
CA ILE A 195 -6.92 -6.12 -7.90
C ILE A 195 -7.58 -6.52 -9.23
N HIS A 196 -7.08 -6.01 -10.35
CA HIS A 196 -7.66 -6.26 -11.66
C HIS A 196 -7.52 -7.73 -12.10
N ALA A 197 -6.34 -8.32 -11.90
CA ALA A 197 -6.06 -9.74 -12.16
C ALA A 197 -7.05 -10.63 -11.42
N TYR A 198 -7.26 -10.39 -10.12
CA TYR A 198 -8.19 -11.19 -9.31
C TYR A 198 -9.60 -11.23 -9.88
N PHE A 199 -10.19 -10.07 -10.13
CA PHE A 199 -11.55 -10.00 -10.65
C PHE A 199 -11.66 -10.47 -12.10
N ALA A 200 -10.63 -10.28 -12.92
CA ALA A 200 -10.60 -10.79 -14.29
C ALA A 200 -10.54 -12.32 -14.33
N LEU A 201 -9.66 -12.93 -13.52
CA LEU A 201 -9.51 -14.39 -13.43
C LEU A 201 -10.78 -15.06 -12.86
N GLN A 202 -11.48 -14.42 -11.93
CA GLN A 202 -12.81 -14.89 -11.50
C GLN A 202 -13.85 -14.90 -12.63
N ARG A 203 -13.70 -14.02 -13.63
CA ARG A 203 -14.53 -13.98 -14.84
C ARG A 203 -14.00 -14.85 -15.98
N GLY A 204 -12.88 -15.55 -15.75
CA GLY A 204 -12.33 -16.59 -16.62
C GLY A 204 -11.06 -16.22 -17.38
N ASN A 205 -10.73 -14.94 -17.55
CA ASN A 205 -9.51 -14.54 -18.26
C ASN A 205 -9.03 -13.14 -17.85
N PHE A 206 -7.70 -12.94 -17.88
CA PHE A 206 -7.07 -11.63 -17.82
C PHE A 206 -6.54 -11.26 -19.21
N ASP A 207 -7.00 -10.13 -19.75
CA ASP A 207 -6.52 -9.59 -21.02
C ASP A 207 -5.43 -8.56 -20.74
N LEU A 208 -4.18 -8.93 -21.07
CA LEU A 208 -2.99 -8.11 -20.86
C LEU A 208 -3.03 -6.81 -21.68
N GLU A 209 -3.44 -6.90 -22.95
CA GLU A 209 -3.43 -5.73 -23.83
C GLU A 209 -4.52 -4.75 -23.41
N ASP A 210 -5.73 -5.24 -23.13
CA ASP A 210 -6.81 -4.41 -22.63
C ASP A 210 -6.45 -3.77 -21.29
N TYR A 211 -5.81 -4.51 -20.38
CA TYR A 211 -5.34 -3.95 -19.11
C TYR A 211 -4.37 -2.77 -19.32
N VAL A 212 -3.33 -2.96 -20.14
CA VAL A 212 -2.33 -1.90 -20.41
C VAL A 212 -2.97 -0.68 -21.06
N ARG A 213 -3.84 -0.88 -22.06
CA ARG A 213 -4.52 0.22 -22.76
C ARG A 213 -5.47 1.01 -21.87
N ASN A 214 -5.98 0.42 -20.80
CA ASN A 214 -6.88 1.08 -19.84
C ASN A 214 -6.17 1.74 -18.65
N LEU A 215 -4.84 1.56 -18.49
CA LEU A 215 -4.07 2.19 -17.41
C LEU A 215 -4.20 3.72 -17.33
N PRO A 216 -4.26 4.50 -18.43
CA PRO A 216 -4.37 5.96 -18.36
C PRO A 216 -5.57 6.41 -17.55
N ARG A 217 -6.72 5.74 -17.71
CA ARG A 217 -7.92 6.06 -16.96
C ARG A 217 -7.70 5.93 -15.45
N TRP A 218 -6.97 4.89 -15.03
CA TRP A 218 -6.61 4.73 -13.62
C TRP A 218 -5.62 5.81 -13.19
N ILE A 219 -4.52 5.99 -13.92
CA ILE A 219 -3.46 6.97 -13.62
C ILE A 219 -4.08 8.37 -13.49
N ASP A 220 -4.80 8.84 -14.50
CA ASP A 220 -5.39 10.18 -14.55
C ASP A 220 -6.40 10.43 -13.42
N SER A 221 -7.12 9.38 -13.00
CA SER A 221 -8.03 9.47 -11.86
C SER A 221 -7.33 9.76 -10.53
N LYS A 222 -5.99 9.68 -10.48
CA LYS A 222 -5.22 9.85 -9.25
C LYS A 222 -4.70 11.25 -9.01
N GLN A 223 -4.69 12.11 -10.02
CA GLN A 223 -4.17 13.48 -9.87
C GLN A 223 -4.91 14.26 -8.79
N GLU A 224 -6.23 14.09 -8.68
CA GLU A 224 -7.02 14.75 -7.65
C GLU A 224 -6.60 14.36 -6.22
N PHE A 225 -6.07 13.14 -6.01
CA PHE A 225 -5.51 12.75 -4.71
C PHE A 225 -4.21 13.48 -4.43
N VAL A 226 -3.31 13.55 -5.43
CA VAL A 226 -2.02 14.25 -5.33
C VAL A 226 -2.23 15.71 -4.94
N ASP A 227 -3.14 16.40 -5.63
CA ASP A 227 -3.42 17.82 -5.40
C ASP A 227 -3.99 18.10 -3.99
N LYS A 228 -4.59 17.10 -3.35
CA LYS A 228 -5.25 17.20 -2.04
C LYS A 228 -4.41 16.69 -0.86
N LEU A 229 -3.20 16.20 -1.10
CA LEU A 229 -2.26 15.87 -0.02
C LEU A 229 -1.94 17.13 0.79
N LEU A 230 -1.69 16.94 2.07
CA LEU A 230 -1.68 18.01 3.06
C LEU A 230 -0.33 18.72 3.14
N THR A 231 0.78 17.97 3.17
CA THR A 231 2.12 18.56 3.24
C THR A 231 2.68 18.88 1.85
N GLU A 232 3.66 19.79 1.80
CA GLU A 232 4.33 20.16 0.55
C GLU A 232 5.20 19.03 0.02
N SER A 233 6.00 18.40 0.89
CA SER A 233 6.84 17.26 0.51
C SER A 233 6.03 16.04 0.09
N SER A 234 4.84 15.81 0.67
CA SER A 234 3.91 14.77 0.21
C SER A 234 3.46 15.03 -1.22
N ARG A 235 3.09 16.27 -1.55
CA ARG A 235 2.67 16.64 -2.92
C ARG A 235 3.83 16.47 -3.91
N GLU A 236 5.03 16.89 -3.56
CA GLU A 236 6.23 16.71 -4.39
C GLU A 236 6.52 15.22 -4.63
N LEU A 237 6.55 14.42 -3.56
CA LEU A 237 6.82 12.98 -3.63
C LEU A 237 5.76 12.24 -4.45
N ALA A 238 4.48 12.54 -4.20
CA ALA A 238 3.37 11.95 -4.93
C ALA A 238 3.33 12.36 -6.40
N GLN A 239 3.69 13.60 -6.73
CA GLN A 239 3.83 14.03 -8.12
C GLN A 239 4.95 13.26 -8.81
N GLY A 240 6.11 13.09 -8.17
CA GLY A 240 7.19 12.27 -8.71
C GLY A 240 6.79 10.81 -8.93
N ARG A 241 5.98 10.23 -8.04
CA ARG A 241 5.37 8.89 -8.20
C ARG A 241 4.40 8.84 -9.38
N GLN A 242 3.60 9.88 -9.55
CA GLN A 242 2.62 9.97 -10.62
C GLN A 242 3.28 10.12 -12.00
N ASP A 243 4.32 10.95 -12.09
CA ASP A 243 5.12 11.11 -13.31
C ASP A 243 5.74 9.77 -13.72
N ARG A 244 6.26 8.99 -12.75
CA ARG A 244 6.78 7.64 -13.01
C ARG A 244 5.70 6.66 -13.49
N ASN A 245 4.47 6.74 -12.97
CA ASN A 245 3.38 5.92 -13.48
C ASN A 245 3.02 6.25 -14.93
N GLN A 246 3.01 7.54 -15.28
CA GLN A 246 2.78 7.97 -16.67
C GLN A 246 3.89 7.44 -17.60
N GLN A 247 5.16 7.53 -17.19
CA GLN A 247 6.28 6.99 -17.95
C GLN A 247 6.20 5.47 -18.09
N LEU A 248 5.88 4.76 -17.00
CA LEU A 248 5.72 3.31 -17.01
C LEU A 248 4.62 2.87 -17.97
N PHE A 249 3.49 3.58 -17.99
CA PHE A 249 2.42 3.33 -18.94
C PHE A 249 2.89 3.50 -20.39
N LEU A 250 3.58 4.59 -20.72
CA LEU A 250 4.09 4.82 -22.07
C LEU A 250 5.03 3.68 -22.50
N GLN A 251 5.93 3.26 -21.62
CA GLN A 251 6.82 2.12 -21.86
C GLN A 251 6.02 0.83 -22.12
N MET A 252 4.98 0.54 -21.33
CA MET A 252 4.15 -0.66 -21.53
C MET A 252 3.37 -0.61 -22.84
N VAL A 253 2.91 0.56 -23.27
CA VAL A 253 2.24 0.71 -24.57
C VAL A 253 3.20 0.47 -25.72
N ASP A 254 4.40 1.04 -25.66
CA ASP A 254 5.45 0.79 -26.65
C ASP A 254 5.82 -0.70 -26.70
N GLU A 255 5.77 -1.39 -25.55
CA GLU A 255 6.03 -2.82 -25.49
C GLU A 255 4.96 -3.69 -26.20
N LEU A 256 3.75 -3.18 -26.41
CA LEU A 256 2.70 -3.89 -27.15
C LEU A 256 3.05 -4.07 -28.64
N ASP A 257 3.96 -3.26 -29.20
CA ASP A 257 4.35 -3.37 -30.62
C ASP A 257 5.23 -4.61 -30.90
N ASP A 258 5.89 -5.16 -29.87
CA ASP A 258 6.69 -6.39 -29.94
C ASP A 258 6.38 -7.29 -28.73
N MET A 259 5.14 -7.78 -28.68
CA MET A 259 4.67 -8.59 -27.55
C MET A 259 5.50 -9.86 -27.34
N GLU A 260 6.05 -10.46 -28.39
CA GLU A 260 6.85 -11.69 -28.27
C GLU A 260 8.11 -11.44 -27.43
N ILE A 261 8.88 -10.40 -27.76
CA ILE A 261 10.07 -10.02 -26.99
C ILE A 261 9.67 -9.52 -25.60
N ASN A 262 8.67 -8.64 -25.51
CA ASN A 262 8.41 -7.94 -24.25
C ASN A 262 7.67 -8.81 -23.21
N ARG A 263 6.92 -9.83 -23.61
CA ARG A 263 6.45 -10.86 -22.66
C ARG A 263 7.59 -11.71 -22.11
N LYS A 264 8.62 -11.96 -22.92
CA LYS A 264 9.80 -12.72 -22.48
C LYS A 264 10.74 -11.88 -21.60
N TYR A 265 11.02 -10.63 -21.99
CA TYR A 265 12.11 -9.83 -21.44
C TYR A 265 11.69 -8.51 -20.78
N GLY A 266 10.51 -7.99 -21.07
CA GLY A 266 10.07 -6.64 -20.71
C GLY A 266 9.07 -6.57 -19.54
N LEU A 267 8.48 -5.39 -19.40
CA LEU A 267 7.46 -5.07 -18.39
C LEU A 267 6.18 -5.89 -18.58
N LEU A 268 5.81 -6.23 -19.81
CA LEU A 268 4.69 -7.15 -20.06
C LEU A 268 4.89 -8.50 -19.37
N GLY A 269 6.11 -9.04 -19.38
CA GLY A 269 6.45 -10.26 -18.65
C GLY A 269 6.36 -10.12 -17.12
N ILE A 270 6.61 -8.92 -16.59
CA ILE A 270 6.40 -8.61 -15.17
C ILE A 270 4.91 -8.61 -14.81
N ILE A 271 4.06 -8.05 -15.68
CA ILE A 271 2.61 -8.10 -15.50
C ILE A 271 2.12 -9.54 -15.48
N GLU A 272 2.56 -10.37 -16.42
CA GLU A 272 2.17 -11.79 -16.47
C GLU A 272 2.61 -12.54 -15.21
N TYR A 273 3.81 -12.25 -14.69
CA TYR A 273 4.26 -12.78 -13.42
C TYR A 273 3.34 -12.35 -12.26
N PHE A 274 3.01 -11.07 -12.15
CA PHE A 274 2.08 -10.59 -11.12
C PHE A 274 0.70 -11.24 -11.25
N VAL A 275 0.15 -11.37 -12.45
CA VAL A 275 -1.12 -12.07 -12.71
C VAL A 275 -1.06 -13.53 -12.30
N SER A 276 0.10 -14.19 -12.45
CA SER A 276 0.27 -15.59 -12.03
C SER A 276 0.30 -15.77 -10.51
N GLU A 277 0.64 -14.72 -9.75
CA GLU A 277 0.75 -14.71 -8.29
C GLU A 277 -0.42 -13.98 -7.61
N ASN A 278 -1.65 -14.30 -8.02
CA ASN A 278 -2.85 -13.50 -7.71
C ASN A 278 -3.61 -13.91 -6.42
N GLU A 279 -3.36 -15.09 -5.85
CA GLU A 279 -4.12 -15.56 -4.68
C GLU A 279 -3.78 -14.76 -3.41
N ASP A 280 -2.52 -14.78 -2.97
CA ASP A 280 -2.03 -14.06 -1.79
C ASP A 280 -0.71 -13.33 -2.06
N PRO A 281 -0.71 -12.31 -2.94
CA PRO A 281 0.51 -11.67 -3.41
C PRO A 281 1.32 -11.03 -2.29
N HIS A 282 2.59 -11.37 -2.17
CA HIS A 282 3.50 -10.74 -1.20
C HIS A 282 4.50 -9.84 -1.93
N PHE A 283 4.42 -8.52 -1.71
CA PHE A 283 5.21 -7.50 -2.40
C PHE A 283 6.71 -7.80 -2.34
N LEU A 284 7.26 -7.97 -1.13
CA LEU A 284 8.71 -8.19 -0.96
C LEU A 284 9.17 -9.52 -1.58
N ASN A 285 8.41 -10.61 -1.47
CA ASN A 285 8.76 -11.89 -2.08
C ASN A 285 8.75 -11.80 -3.61
N GLN A 286 7.79 -11.09 -4.19
CA GLN A 286 7.72 -10.89 -5.64
C GLN A 286 8.86 -9.97 -6.13
N LEU A 287 9.15 -8.89 -5.40
CA LEU A 287 10.29 -8.02 -5.72
C LEU A 287 11.62 -8.76 -5.61
N ASP A 288 11.81 -9.58 -4.58
CA ASP A 288 12.98 -10.46 -4.41
C ASP A 288 13.09 -11.47 -5.56
N HIS A 289 12.00 -12.16 -5.89
CA HIS A 289 11.97 -13.10 -7.01
C HIS A 289 12.34 -12.41 -8.34
N LEU A 290 11.74 -11.26 -8.62
CA LEU A 290 11.98 -10.52 -9.85
C LEU A 290 13.45 -10.09 -9.98
N THR A 291 14.01 -9.58 -8.88
CA THR A 291 15.38 -9.06 -8.83
C THR A 291 16.43 -10.19 -8.86
N ASN A 292 16.21 -11.26 -8.09
CA ASN A 292 17.23 -12.27 -7.82
C ASN A 292 17.07 -13.55 -8.64
N LYS A 293 15.94 -13.75 -9.32
CA LYS A 293 15.68 -14.95 -10.13
C LYS A 293 15.23 -14.61 -11.55
N TRP A 294 14.14 -13.86 -11.68
CA TRP A 294 13.53 -13.59 -12.99
C TRP A 294 14.47 -12.79 -13.90
N LEU A 295 14.93 -11.61 -13.47
CA LEU A 295 15.77 -10.74 -14.27
C LEU A 295 17.14 -11.38 -14.60
N PRO A 296 17.85 -12.02 -13.66
CA PRO A 296 19.07 -12.77 -13.97
C PRO A 296 18.84 -13.88 -15.00
N GLN A 297 17.74 -14.63 -14.90
CA GLN A 297 17.40 -15.66 -15.87
C GLN A 297 17.17 -15.07 -17.27
N ARG A 298 16.49 -13.92 -17.37
CA ARG A 298 16.29 -13.23 -18.66
C ARG A 298 17.61 -12.72 -19.26
N LYS A 299 18.50 -12.17 -18.43
CA LYS A 299 19.87 -11.78 -18.84
C LYS A 299 20.66 -12.99 -19.36
N GLN A 300 20.52 -14.16 -18.75
CA GLN A 300 21.14 -15.39 -19.22
C GLN A 300 20.57 -15.85 -20.58
N TRP A 301 19.24 -15.88 -20.73
CA TRP A 301 18.59 -16.25 -21.99
C TRP A 301 19.01 -15.34 -23.15
N LEU A 302 19.13 -14.03 -22.90
CA LEU A 302 19.61 -13.08 -23.91
C LEU A 302 21.02 -13.44 -24.41
N ALA A 303 21.90 -13.86 -23.50
CA ALA A 303 23.28 -14.21 -23.82
C ALA A 303 23.41 -15.56 -24.56
N GLU A 304 22.52 -16.52 -24.26
CA GLU A 304 22.65 -17.90 -24.72
C GLU A 304 21.72 -18.26 -25.89
N GLU A 305 20.51 -17.69 -25.93
CA GLU A 305 19.42 -18.13 -26.81
C GLU A 305 19.14 -17.17 -27.97
N GLU A 306 19.18 -15.85 -27.72
CA GLU A 306 18.86 -14.86 -28.77
C GLU A 306 20.04 -14.67 -29.70
N LYS A 307 19.95 -15.24 -30.91
CA LYS A 307 21.03 -15.21 -31.91
C LYS A 307 20.89 -14.10 -32.94
N ASP A 308 19.67 -13.63 -33.18
CA ASP A 308 19.42 -12.50 -34.08
C ASP A 308 19.85 -11.20 -33.42
N ALA A 309 20.68 -10.40 -34.12
CA ALA A 309 21.24 -9.18 -33.56
C ALA A 309 20.16 -8.13 -33.27
N SER A 310 19.16 -8.01 -34.14
CA SER A 310 18.09 -7.02 -33.99
C SER A 310 17.17 -7.39 -32.82
N ALA A 311 16.80 -8.66 -32.68
CA ALA A 311 16.04 -9.16 -31.54
C ALA A 311 16.82 -9.01 -30.24
N ARG A 312 18.13 -9.26 -30.25
CA ARG A 312 19.00 -9.07 -29.07
C ARG A 312 19.01 -7.61 -28.60
N ASP A 313 19.12 -6.65 -29.51
CA ASP A 313 19.10 -5.22 -29.15
C ASP A 313 17.75 -4.81 -28.53
N ARG A 314 16.62 -5.27 -29.10
CA ARG A 314 15.29 -5.01 -28.54
C ARG A 314 15.08 -5.67 -27.18
N ALA A 315 15.52 -6.92 -27.02
CA ALA A 315 15.44 -7.65 -25.76
C ALA A 315 16.35 -7.04 -24.67
N GLN A 316 17.54 -6.55 -25.03
CA GLN A 316 18.40 -5.80 -24.11
C GLN A 316 17.70 -4.52 -23.62
N ALA A 317 17.12 -3.74 -24.53
CA ALA A 317 16.37 -2.54 -24.15
C ALA A 317 15.18 -2.85 -23.22
N ALA A 318 14.51 -4.00 -23.42
CA ALA A 318 13.45 -4.47 -22.54
C ALA A 318 13.96 -4.84 -21.14
N ILE A 319 15.09 -5.57 -21.07
CA ILE A 319 15.76 -5.90 -19.81
C ILE A 319 16.18 -4.63 -19.05
N ASP A 320 16.73 -3.63 -19.74
CA ASP A 320 17.18 -2.38 -19.12
C ASP A 320 16.00 -1.62 -18.50
N ARG A 321 14.84 -1.57 -19.19
CA ARG A 321 13.61 -1.00 -18.62
C ARG A 321 13.15 -1.74 -17.36
N VAL A 322 13.22 -3.08 -17.35
CA VAL A 322 12.85 -3.86 -16.18
C VAL A 322 13.82 -3.60 -15.02
N ASP A 323 15.12 -3.53 -15.27
CA ASP A 323 16.14 -3.26 -14.24
C ASP A 323 15.92 -1.90 -13.57
N ASP A 324 15.65 -0.87 -14.38
CA ASP A 324 15.28 0.47 -13.90
C ASP A 324 13.97 0.43 -13.09
N PHE A 325 12.93 -0.26 -13.58
CA PHE A 325 11.67 -0.41 -12.88
C PHE A 325 11.86 -1.06 -11.50
N LEU A 326 12.58 -2.18 -11.41
CA LEU A 326 12.81 -2.90 -10.15
C LEU A 326 13.66 -2.07 -9.17
N THR A 327 14.65 -1.33 -9.68
CA THR A 327 15.46 -0.40 -8.89
C THR A 327 14.59 0.69 -8.27
N LEU A 328 13.77 1.35 -9.08
CA LEU A 328 12.89 2.42 -8.64
C LEU A 328 11.77 1.91 -7.72
N MET A 329 11.18 0.74 -8.01
CA MET A 329 10.16 0.10 -7.16
C MET A 329 10.72 -0.25 -5.77
N THR A 330 11.98 -0.70 -5.72
CA THR A 330 12.67 -0.95 -4.44
C THR A 330 12.83 0.35 -3.64
N ARG A 331 13.29 1.42 -4.27
CA ARG A 331 13.48 2.73 -3.60
C ARG A 331 12.15 3.32 -3.13
N GLU A 332 11.12 3.26 -3.96
CA GLU A 332 9.78 3.73 -3.62
C GLU A 332 9.20 2.95 -2.43
N SER A 333 9.39 1.63 -2.38
CA SER A 333 8.95 0.79 -1.25
C SER A 333 9.63 1.12 0.08
N ARG A 334 10.80 1.78 0.03
CA ARG A 334 11.53 2.28 1.20
C ARG A 334 11.19 3.73 1.54
N GLY A 335 10.24 4.33 0.82
CA GLY A 335 9.84 5.72 0.99
C GLY A 335 10.80 6.75 0.40
N GLU A 336 11.86 6.33 -0.30
CA GLU A 336 12.93 7.23 -0.76
C GLU A 336 12.51 8.18 -1.88
N ILE A 337 11.59 7.73 -2.76
CA ILE A 337 11.18 8.42 -3.99
C ILE A 337 9.69 8.33 -4.29
#